data_AF-A0A7K2BTJ5-F1
#
_entry.id   AF-A0A7K2BTJ5-F1
#
_cell.length_a   1.000
_cell.length_b   1.000
_cell.length_c   1.000
_cell.angle_alpha   90.00
_cell.angle_beta   90.00
_cell.angle_gamma   90.00
#
_symmetry.space_group_name_H-M   'P 1'
#
loop_
_entity.id
_entity.type
_entity.pdbx_description
1 polymer ?
#
loop_
_entity_poly.entity_id
_entity_poly.type
_entity_poly.pdbx_seq_one_letter_code
_entity_poly.pdbx_strand_id
1 'polypeptide(L)' 'MRTTIDLPPELHTLAREIAHQQHKTMSQVITECIQRGLGIAPDATPRIDTTDSGWPIVTLGRTITAEDVRSLEDE' A
#
# COMPACT_ATOMS: atom_id res chain seq x y z
N MET A 1 -19.75 11.89 -6.40
CA MET A 1 -20.87 11.46 -7.28
C MET A 1 -21.31 10.06 -6.85
N ARG A 2 -22.60 9.74 -6.89
CA ARG A 2 -23.11 8.41 -6.53
C ARG A 2 -23.32 7.62 -7.82
N THR A 3 -22.60 6.51 -7.96
CA THR A 3 -22.63 5.65 -9.14
C THR A 3 -23.12 4.27 -8.72
N THR A 4 -24.03 3.70 -9.50
CA THR A 4 -24.46 2.30 -9.33
C THR A 4 -23.56 1.44 -10.21
N ILE A 5 -23.02 0.37 -9.63
CA ILE A 5 -22.18 -0.60 -10.33
C ILE A 5 -22.71 -2.00 -10.04
N ASP A 6 -22.69 -2.87 -11.04
CA ASP A 6 -22.99 -4.28 -10.85
C ASP A 6 -21.73 -5.00 -10.39
N LEU A 7 -21.83 -5.66 -9.24
CA LEU A 7 -20.74 -6.43 -8.64
C LEU A 7 -21.15 -7.91 -8.59
N PRO A 8 -20.30 -8.84 -9.05
CA PRO A 8 -20.46 -10.25 -8.76
C PRO A 8 -20.62 -10.48 -7.25
N PRO A 9 -21.47 -11.44 -6.82
CA PRO A 9 -21.82 -11.63 -5.42
C PRO A 9 -20.60 -11.93 -4.52
N GLU A 10 -19.60 -12.64 -5.06
CA GLU A 10 -18.32 -12.89 -4.40
C GLU A 10 -17.54 -11.61 -4.12
N LEU A 11 -17.50 -10.67 -5.08
CA LEU A 11 -16.80 -9.39 -4.91
C LEU A 11 -17.54 -8.48 -3.95
N HIS A 12 -18.87 -8.48 -3.97
CA HIS A 12 -19.68 -7.74 -3.00
C HIS A 12 -19.43 -8.24 -1.58
N THR A 13 -19.38 -9.57 -1.38
CA THR A 13 -19.09 -10.18 -0.07
C THR A 13 -17.70 -9.81 0.43
N LEU A 14 -16.69 -9.96 -0.43
CA LEU A 14 -15.31 -9.61 -0.10
C LEU A 14 -15.15 -8.12 0.22
N ALA A 15 -15.75 -7.22 -0.57
CA ALA A 15 -15.69 -5.78 -0.34
C ALA A 15 -16.34 -5.40 1.00
N ARG A 16 -17.43 -6.08 1.38
CA ARG A 16 -18.10 -5.89 2.67
C ARG A 16 -17.23 -6.34 3.84
N GLU A 17 -16.58 -7.49 3.73
CA GLU A 17 -15.67 -8.01 4.76
C GLU A 17 -14.47 -7.09 4.96
N ILE A 18 -13.83 -6.65 3.86
CA ILE A 18 -12.70 -5.72 3.91
C ILE A 18 -13.12 -4.38 4.54
N ALA A 19 -14.29 -3.85 4.16
CA ALA A 19 -14.82 -2.63 4.74
C ALA A 19 -15.03 -2.75 6.25
N HIS A 20 -15.56 -3.90 6.70
CA HIS A 20 -15.72 -4.19 8.12
C HIS A 20 -14.36 -4.25 8.85
N GLN A 21 -13.39 -5.01 8.31
CA GLN A 21 -12.06 -5.16 8.89
C GLN A 21 -11.29 -3.84 8.98
N GLN A 22 -11.43 -2.96 7.99
CA GLN A 22 -10.74 -1.67 7.94
C GLN A 22 -11.51 -0.53 8.63
N HIS A 23 -12.69 -0.79 9.19
CA HIS A 23 -13.61 0.24 9.70
C HIS A 23 -13.91 1.36 8.68
N LYS A 24 -14.03 0.99 7.40
CA LYS A 24 -14.34 1.89 6.28
C LYS A 24 -15.71 1.58 5.71
N THR A 25 -16.26 2.51 4.94
CA THR A 25 -17.44 2.23 4.13
C THR A 25 -17.08 1.38 2.91
N MET A 26 -18.02 0.56 2.44
CA MET A 26 -17.81 -0.26 1.22
C MET A 26 -17.50 0.60 0.00
N SER A 27 -18.12 1.79 -0.11
CA SER A 27 -17.83 2.73 -1.20
C SER A 27 -16.39 3.24 -1.19
N GLN A 28 -15.81 3.48 0.00
CA GLN A 28 -14.40 3.89 0.12
C GLN A 28 -13.47 2.75 -0.32
N VAL A 29 -13.73 1.54 0.15
CA VAL A 29 -12.93 0.35 -0.23
C VAL A 29 -12.96 0.13 -1.74
N ILE A 30 -14.15 0.16 -2.36
CA ILE A 30 -14.29 0.01 -3.81
C ILE A 30 -13.55 1.12 -4.55
N THR A 31 -13.66 2.37 -4.08
CA THR A 31 -12.95 3.51 -4.69
C THR A 31 -11.44 3.34 -4.61
N GLU A 32 -10.90 2.92 -3.46
CA GLU A 32 -9.47 2.63 -3.29
C GLU A 32 -9.02 1.49 -4.21
N CYS A 33 -9.80 0.41 -4.33
CA CYS A 33 -9.50 -0.70 -5.23
C CYS A 33 -9.44 -0.24 -6.69
N ILE A 34 -10.40 0.59 -7.14
CA ILE A 34 -10.43 1.14 -8.50
C ILE A 34 -9.23 2.07 -8.72
N GLN A 35 -8.94 2.97 -7.77
CA GLN A 35 -7.80 3.88 -7.88
C GLN A 35 -6.46 3.13 -7.94
N ARG A 36 -6.29 2.05 -7.16
CA ARG A 36 -5.11 1.17 -7.23
C ARG A 36 -5.02 0.45 -8.57
N GLY A 37 -6.13 -0.13 -9.05
CA GLY A 37 -6.16 -0.83 -10.34
C GLY A 37 -5.88 0.09 -11.55
N LEU A 38 -6.19 1.38 -11.43
CA LEU A 38 -5.91 2.39 -12.44
C LEU A 38 -4.55 3.09 -12.26
N GLY A 39 -3.76 2.74 -11.23
CA GLY A 39 -2.49 3.42 -10.92
C GLY A 39 -2.64 4.89 -10.51
N ILE A 40 -3.82 5.30 -10.05
CA ILE A 40 -4.14 6.66 -9.60
C ILE A 40 -3.80 6.83 -8.11
N ALA A 41 -3.96 5.77 -7.32
CA ALA A 41 -3.56 5.80 -5.92
C ALA A 41 -2.03 5.78 -5.83
N PRO A 42 -1.41 6.57 -4.94
CA PRO A 42 0.01 6.39 -4.63
C PRO A 42 0.19 4.95 -4.17
N ASP A 43 1.13 4.24 -4.81
CA ASP A 43 1.46 2.86 -4.49
C ASP A 43 1.81 2.76 -2.99
N ALA A 44 0.82 2.39 -2.18
CA ALA A 44 1.03 2.11 -0.76
C ALA A 44 1.79 0.79 -0.56
N THR A 45 1.81 -0.06 -1.59
CA THR A 45 2.74 -1.18 -1.69
C THR A 45 4.02 -0.68 -2.31
N PRO A 46 5.14 -0.60 -1.56
CA PRO A 46 6.44 -0.37 -2.20
C PRO A 46 6.62 -1.46 -3.25
N ARG A 47 6.93 -1.05 -4.49
CA ARG A 47 7.36 -1.98 -5.52
C ARG A 47 8.57 -2.73 -4.96
N ILE A 48 8.39 -4.01 -4.68
CA ILE A 48 9.49 -4.89 -4.27
C ILE A 48 10.21 -5.25 -5.55
N ASP A 49 11.35 -4.63 -5.80
CA ASP A 49 12.21 -5.05 -6.90
C ASP A 49 12.66 -6.49 -6.66
N THR A 50 12.75 -7.27 -7.73
CA THR A 50 13.13 -8.68 -7.67
C THR A 50 14.33 -8.92 -8.57
N THR A 51 15.20 -9.84 -8.15
CA THR A 51 16.29 -10.35 -9.00
C THR A 51 15.73 -11.18 -10.15
N ASP A 52 16.53 -11.45 -11.19
CA ASP A 52 16.14 -12.35 -12.29
C ASP A 52 15.76 -13.76 -11.80
N SER A 53 16.28 -14.15 -10.63
CA SER A 53 15.95 -15.40 -9.92
C SER A 53 14.70 -15.34 -9.03
N GLY A 54 14.01 -14.19 -8.96
CA GLY A 54 12.76 -14.00 -8.22
C GLY A 54 12.90 -13.62 -6.74
N TRP A 55 14.12 -13.41 -6.24
CA TRP A 55 14.34 -12.99 -4.85
C TRP A 55 14.06 -11.48 -4.66
N PRO A 56 13.44 -11.07 -3.53
CA PRO A 56 13.19 -9.67 -3.24
C PRO A 56 14.50 -8.90 -2.99
N ILE A 57 14.62 -7.73 -3.59
CA ILE A 57 15.74 -6.81 -3.40
C ILE A 57 15.35 -5.84 -2.28
N VAL A 58 16.18 -5.80 -1.24
CA VAL A 58 16.05 -4.85 -0.13
C VAL A 58 17.21 -3.86 -0.20
N THR A 59 16.92 -2.61 -0.54
CA THR A 59 17.91 -1.53 -0.52
C THR A 59 17.97 -0.92 0.87
N LEU A 60 19.03 -1.24 1.61
CA LEU A 60 19.32 -0.58 2.88
C LEU A 60 20.00 0.76 2.61
N GLY A 61 19.60 1.81 3.32
CA GLY A 61 20.21 3.15 3.21
C GLY A 61 21.64 3.20 3.77
N ARG A 62 22.16 4.41 4.02
CA ARG A 62 23.51 4.57 4.61
C ARG A 62 23.58 3.91 6.00
N THR A 63 24.70 3.26 6.28
CA THR A 63 25.02 2.82 7.64
C THR A 63 25.17 4.05 8.54
N ILE A 64 24.49 4.04 9.68
CA ILE A 64 24.65 5.05 10.74
C ILE A 64 25.63 4.47 11.76
N THR A 65 26.74 5.16 11.98
CA THR A 65 27.78 4.80 12.95
C THR A 65 27.64 5.60 14.24
N ALA A 66 28.33 5.16 15.30
CA ALA A 66 28.39 5.92 16.55
C ALA A 66 29.02 7.31 16.38
N GLU A 67 29.89 7.48 15.38
CA GLU A 67 30.47 8.78 15.04
C GLU A 67 29.44 9.71 14.39
N ASP A 68 28.61 9.18 13.48
CA ASP A 68 27.51 9.94 12.87
C ASP A 68 26.54 10.47 13.93
N VAL A 69 26.26 9.67 14.98
CA VAL A 69 25.40 10.09 16.10
C VAL A 69 26.09 11.17 16.95
N ARG A 70 27.36 10.98 17.30
CA ARG A 70 28.11 11.96 18.11
C ARG A 70 28.21 13.33 17.43
N SER A 71 28.43 13.34 16.11
CA SER A 71 28.51 14.59 15.34
C SER A 71 27.23 15.42 15.30
N LEU A 72 26.07 14.83 15.62
CA LEU A 72 24.77 15.51 15.67
C LEU A 72 24.45 16.11 17.05
N GLU A 73 25.12 15.67 18.12
CA GLU A 73 24.90 16.17 19.48
C GLU A 73 25.78 17.39 19.81
N ASP A 74 26.82 17.64 18.99
CA ASP A 74 27.79 18.74 19.17
C ASP A 74 27.37 20.05 18.45
N GLU A 75 26.16 20.14 17.89
CA GLU A 75 25.58 21.32 17.21
C GLU A 75 24.37 21.93 17.95
#